data_AF-A0A2N2NTP3-F1
#
_entry.id   AF-A0A2N2NTP3-F1
#
_cell.length_a   1.000
_cell.length_b   1.000
_cell.length_c   1.000
_cell.angle_alpha   90.00
_cell.angle_beta   90.00
_cell.angle_gamma   90.00
#
_symmetry.space_group_name_H-M   'P 1'
#
loop_
_entity.id
_entity.type
_entity.pdbx_description
1 polymer ?
#
loop_
_entity_poly.entity_id
_entity_poly.type
_entity_poly.pdbx_seq_one_letter_code
_entity_poly.pdbx_strand_id
1 'polypeptide(L)'
;MPSNPKKYSVPNAMQSQYQEISTLIDEFCLEKLNEDYSLLSKELAAKLARKRPSPLNSGRLNTWACGIVYAIGSVNFLFDKSQNPHMKADELCAWFGVATSTGANKANQIKKMMHIDHFSHEWILPGLVDKNPMAWVISVNGFNVDARSLPRNYQEEAFRKGLIPYIPDNSATEIND
;
A
#
# COMPACT_ATOMS: atom_id res chain seq x y z
N MET A 1 -5.64 -13.10 -14.12
CA MET A 1 -4.35 -13.82 -14.09
C MET A 1 -3.72 -13.59 -12.72
N PRO A 2 -3.27 -14.61 -11.97
CA PRO A 2 -2.56 -14.35 -10.73
C PRO A 2 -1.19 -13.76 -11.08
N SER A 3 -0.92 -12.58 -10.54
CA SER A 3 0.29 -11.81 -10.77
C SER A 3 1.52 -12.57 -10.31
N ASN A 4 2.42 -12.85 -11.26
CA ASN A 4 3.81 -13.22 -11.04
C ASN A 4 4.41 -12.34 -9.91
N PRO A 5 5.04 -12.89 -8.85
CA PRO A 5 5.65 -12.07 -7.82
C PRO A 5 6.74 -11.22 -8.48
N LYS A 6 6.50 -9.91 -8.60
CA LYS A 6 7.49 -8.96 -9.11
C LYS A 6 8.72 -9.07 -8.22
N LYS A 7 9.78 -9.73 -8.71
CA LYS A 7 11.07 -9.77 -8.05
C LYS A 7 11.52 -8.32 -7.84
N TYR A 8 11.54 -7.88 -6.59
CA TYR A 8 11.83 -6.49 -6.28
C TYR A 8 13.26 -6.17 -6.71
N SER A 9 13.42 -5.31 -7.72
CA SER A 9 14.75 -4.85 -8.13
C SER A 9 15.31 -3.92 -7.05
N VAL A 10 16.30 -4.39 -6.30
CA VAL A 10 16.99 -3.65 -5.23
C VAL A 10 18.46 -3.44 -5.63
N PRO A 11 19.01 -2.21 -5.51
CA PRO A 11 20.42 -1.96 -5.83
C PRO A 11 21.34 -2.77 -4.90
N ASN A 12 22.44 -3.31 -5.42
CA ASN A 12 23.39 -4.13 -4.62
C ASN A 12 23.82 -3.45 -3.32
N ALA A 13 24.08 -2.14 -3.35
CA ALA A 13 24.46 -1.37 -2.18
C ALA A 13 23.43 -1.42 -1.04
N MET A 14 22.14 -1.63 -1.36
CA MET A 14 21.03 -1.61 -0.40
C MET A 14 20.51 -3.01 -0.05
N GLN A 15 21.12 -4.07 -0.56
CA GLN A 15 20.63 -5.44 -0.35
C GLN A 15 20.60 -5.82 1.13
N SER A 16 21.63 -5.43 1.90
CA SER A 16 21.70 -5.75 3.33
C SER A 16 20.54 -5.11 4.11
N GLN A 17 20.36 -3.80 3.97
CA GLN A 17 19.30 -3.06 4.66
C GLN A 17 17.91 -3.54 4.22
N TYR A 18 17.72 -3.78 2.92
CA TYR A 18 16.46 -4.30 2.39
C TYR A 18 16.14 -5.68 2.96
N GLN A 19 17.12 -6.59 3.01
CA GLN A 19 16.92 -7.95 3.51
C GLN A 19 16.54 -7.93 4.99
N GLU A 20 17.24 -7.15 5.82
CA GLU A 20 16.95 -7.06 7.25
C GLU A 20 15.57 -6.46 7.51
N ILE A 21 15.20 -5.39 6.80
CA ILE A 21 13.84 -4.83 6.87
C ILE A 21 12.80 -5.86 6.42
N SER A 22 13.09 -6.60 5.34
CA SER A 22 12.16 -7.62 4.81
C SER A 22 11.95 -8.76 5.79
N THR A 23 13.00 -9.22 6.47
CA THR A 23 12.90 -10.24 7.53
C THR A 23 12.02 -9.76 8.67
N LEU A 24 12.23 -8.53 9.17
CA LEU A 24 11.38 -7.95 10.24
C LEU A 24 9.91 -7.84 9.82
N ILE A 25 9.65 -7.44 8.57
CA ILE A 25 8.30 -7.36 8.00
C ILE A 25 7.67 -8.75 7.91
N ASP A 26 8.41 -9.75 7.44
CA ASP A 26 7.93 -11.11 7.26
C ASP A 26 7.58 -11.75 8.61
N GLU A 27 8.45 -11.62 9.60
CA GLU A 27 8.21 -12.11 10.96
C GLU A 27 6.95 -11.47 11.57
N PHE A 28 6.83 -10.14 11.48
CA PHE A 28 5.66 -9.42 11.98
C PHE A 28 4.37 -9.87 11.29
N CYS A 29 4.37 -9.89 9.96
CA CYS A 29 3.15 -10.19 9.21
C CYS A 29 2.72 -11.64 9.37
N LEU A 30 3.69 -12.57 9.49
CA LEU A 30 3.42 -13.97 9.80
C LEU A 30 2.75 -14.13 11.17
N GLU A 31 3.22 -13.40 12.18
CA GLU A 31 2.70 -13.51 13.55
C GLU A 31 1.38 -12.74 13.75
N LYS A 32 1.24 -11.56 13.14
CA LYS A 32 0.22 -10.58 13.51
C LYS A 32 -0.76 -10.21 12.40
N LEU A 33 -0.43 -10.45 11.13
CA LEU A 33 -1.25 -10.04 9.98
C LEU A 33 -1.39 -11.21 8.99
N ASN A 34 -1.02 -10.99 7.72
CA ASN A 34 -1.09 -11.97 6.66
C ASN A 34 -0.04 -11.69 5.57
N GLU A 35 0.05 -12.61 4.61
CA GLU A 35 1.03 -12.56 3.52
C GLU A 35 0.88 -11.32 2.62
N ASP A 36 -0.34 -10.84 2.35
CA ASP A 36 -0.56 -9.65 1.51
C ASP A 36 0.09 -8.40 2.11
N TYR A 37 0.00 -8.22 3.44
CA TYR A 37 0.70 -7.14 4.14
C TYR A 37 2.23 -7.27 4.02
N SER A 38 2.77 -8.49 4.12
CA SER A 38 4.21 -8.74 3.97
C SER A 38 4.67 -8.36 2.56
N LEU A 39 4.01 -8.89 1.53
CA LEU A 39 4.38 -8.65 0.13
C LEU A 39 4.33 -7.16 -0.19
N LEU A 40 3.22 -6.49 0.13
CA LEU A 40 3.05 -5.09 -0.19
C LEU A 40 4.03 -4.18 0.58
N SER A 41 4.32 -4.51 1.84
CA SER A 41 5.32 -3.82 2.65
C SER A 41 6.74 -4.02 2.09
N LYS A 42 7.09 -5.22 1.64
CA LYS A 42 8.39 -5.47 0.97
C LYS A 42 8.50 -4.76 -0.38
N GLU A 43 7.40 -4.59 -1.11
CA GLU A 43 7.38 -3.74 -2.30
C GLU A 43 7.74 -2.29 -1.97
N LEU A 44 7.12 -1.74 -0.93
CA LEU A 44 7.39 -0.39 -0.46
C LEU A 44 8.85 -0.24 0.02
N ALA A 45 9.35 -1.22 0.78
CA ALA A 45 10.76 -1.27 1.20
C ALA A 45 11.71 -1.24 0.00
N ALA A 46 11.43 -2.01 -1.05
CA ALA A 46 12.25 -2.01 -2.26
C ALA A 46 12.18 -0.69 -3.04
N LYS A 47 11.00 -0.05 -3.12
CA LYS A 47 10.87 1.29 -3.72
C LYS A 47 11.67 2.33 -2.94
N LEU A 48 11.66 2.27 -1.60
CA LEU A 48 12.50 3.12 -0.75
C LEU A 48 13.99 2.86 -0.98
N ALA A 49 14.40 1.60 -1.08
CA ALA A 49 15.79 1.21 -1.37
C ALA A 49 16.30 1.79 -2.71
N ARG A 50 15.43 1.98 -3.70
CA ARG A 50 15.80 2.56 -5.00
C ARG A 50 15.92 4.08 -5.04
N LYS A 51 15.41 4.82 -4.05
CA LYS A 51 15.56 6.28 -4.01
C LYS A 51 17.06 6.67 -3.91
N ARG A 52 17.42 7.84 -4.43
CA ARG A 52 18.81 8.33 -4.47
C ARG A 52 18.93 9.71 -3.80
N PRO A 53 19.71 9.84 -2.70
CA PRO A 53 20.26 8.74 -1.90
C PRO A 53 19.13 7.90 -1.26
N SER A 54 19.40 6.64 -0.93
CA SER A 54 18.37 5.82 -0.27
C SER A 54 18.20 6.29 1.17
N PRO A 55 16.95 6.54 1.61
CA PRO A 55 16.69 6.97 2.97
C PRO A 55 16.98 5.86 4.00
N LEU A 56 17.01 4.59 3.56
CA LEU A 56 17.30 3.42 4.40
C LEU A 56 18.74 3.41 4.94
N ASN A 57 19.63 4.28 4.42
CA ASN A 57 20.98 4.46 4.95
C ASN A 57 21.05 5.20 6.29
N SER A 58 19.92 5.69 6.79
CA SER A 58 19.86 6.48 8.01
C SER A 58 18.71 6.02 8.91
N GLY A 59 18.90 6.12 10.21
CA GLY A 59 17.92 5.67 11.20
C GLY A 59 17.97 4.17 11.47
N ARG A 60 17.16 3.72 12.43
CA ARG A 60 17.10 2.31 12.84
C ARG A 60 16.23 1.51 11.89
N LEU A 61 16.64 0.30 11.55
CA LEU A 61 15.91 -0.57 10.61
C LEU A 61 14.55 -1.02 11.16
N ASN A 62 14.43 -1.28 12.47
CA ASN A 62 13.14 -1.50 13.14
C ASN A 62 12.17 -0.33 12.94
N THR A 63 12.67 0.91 13.00
CA THR A 63 11.83 2.09 12.76
C THR A 63 11.36 2.15 11.31
N TRP A 64 12.21 1.79 10.35
CA TRP A 64 11.81 1.69 8.94
C TRP A 64 10.78 0.59 8.71
N ALA A 65 11.03 -0.63 9.19
CA ALA A 65 10.09 -1.74 9.08
C ALA A 65 8.72 -1.38 9.69
N CYS A 66 8.72 -0.87 10.93
CA CYS A 66 7.52 -0.38 11.60
C CYS A 66 6.78 0.67 10.77
N GLY A 67 7.47 1.71 10.30
CA GLY A 67 6.86 2.78 9.53
C GLY A 67 6.30 2.33 8.17
N ILE A 68 6.95 1.35 7.53
CA ILE A 68 6.50 0.75 6.26
C ILE A 68 5.18 0.01 6.49
N VAL A 69 5.15 -0.92 7.44
CA VAL A 69 3.94 -1.71 7.72
C VAL A 69 2.82 -0.80 8.24
N TYR A 70 3.15 0.19 9.07
CA TYR A 70 2.18 1.19 9.53
C TYR A 70 1.60 1.98 8.34
N ALA A 71 2.42 2.42 7.39
CA ALA A 71 1.96 3.16 6.23
C ALA A 71 0.96 2.32 5.40
N ILE A 72 1.32 1.08 5.07
CA ILE A 72 0.45 0.13 4.36
C ILE A 72 -0.81 -0.17 5.17
N GLY A 73 -0.68 -0.42 6.48
CA GLY A 73 -1.79 -0.59 7.41
C GLY A 73 -2.76 0.58 7.38
N SER A 74 -2.24 1.81 7.41
CA SER A 74 -3.07 3.02 7.44
C SER A 74 -3.93 3.19 6.20
N VAL A 75 -3.38 2.97 4.99
CA VAL A 75 -4.14 3.10 3.74
C VAL A 75 -5.11 1.94 3.50
N ASN A 76 -4.91 0.82 4.20
CA ASN A 76 -5.80 -0.34 4.21
C ASN A 76 -6.67 -0.41 5.47
N PHE A 77 -6.86 0.72 6.18
CA PHE A 77 -7.75 0.85 7.34
C PHE A 77 -7.49 -0.15 8.49
N LEU A 78 -6.26 -0.66 8.62
CA LEU A 78 -5.90 -1.66 9.64
C LEU A 78 -6.25 -1.22 11.08
N PHE A 79 -6.18 0.08 11.35
CA PHE A 79 -6.46 0.65 12.66
C PHE A 79 -7.94 0.91 12.93
N ASP A 80 -8.82 0.64 11.97
CA ASP A 80 -10.27 0.72 12.15
C ASP A 80 -10.80 -0.61 12.69
N LYS A 81 -11.45 -0.56 13.86
CA LYS A 81 -12.02 -1.73 14.56
C LYS A 81 -13.11 -2.47 13.78
N SER A 82 -13.66 -1.86 12.73
CA SER A 82 -14.66 -2.49 11.85
C SER A 82 -14.04 -3.38 10.78
N GLN A 83 -12.72 -3.32 10.58
CA GLN A 83 -12.02 -4.05 9.54
C GLN A 83 -11.51 -5.41 10.03
N ASN A 84 -11.24 -6.30 9.08
CA ASN A 84 -10.59 -7.59 9.33
C ASN A 84 -9.48 -7.82 8.29
N PRO A 85 -8.20 -7.94 8.71
CA PRO A 85 -7.72 -7.86 10.09
C PRO A 85 -7.81 -6.44 10.67
N HIS A 86 -7.93 -6.36 12.01
CA HIS A 86 -7.77 -5.13 12.78
C HIS A 86 -6.60 -5.30 13.76
N MET A 87 -5.81 -4.23 13.93
CA MET A 87 -4.77 -4.14 14.94
C MET A 87 -4.65 -2.70 15.43
N LYS A 88 -4.29 -2.49 16.70
CA LYS A 88 -4.03 -1.13 17.18
C LYS A 88 -2.63 -0.65 16.78
N ALA A 89 -2.51 0.66 16.58
CA ALA A 89 -1.25 1.30 16.18
C ALA A 89 -0.12 1.12 17.22
N ASP A 90 -0.46 1.13 18.51
CA ASP A 90 0.48 0.91 19.60
C ASP A 90 0.95 -0.54 19.68
N GLU A 91 0.06 -1.51 19.49
CA GLU A 91 0.41 -2.94 19.40
C GLU A 91 1.38 -3.22 18.25
N LEU A 92 1.10 -2.66 17.06
CA LEU A 92 1.99 -2.75 15.90
C LEU A 92 3.37 -2.17 16.23
N CYS A 93 3.42 -0.95 16.75
CA CYS A 93 4.70 -0.28 17.02
C CYS A 93 5.49 -0.97 18.13
N ALA A 94 4.81 -1.46 19.17
CA ALA A 94 5.42 -2.17 20.29
C ALA A 94 6.10 -3.46 19.83
N TRP A 95 5.53 -4.19 18.87
CA TRP A 95 6.15 -5.41 18.31
C TRP A 95 7.54 -5.10 17.71
N PHE A 96 7.69 -3.99 17.00
CA PHE A 96 8.98 -3.57 16.44
C PHE A 96 9.93 -2.95 17.48
N GLY A 97 9.50 -2.79 18.74
CA GLY A 97 10.25 -2.07 19.77
C GLY A 97 10.32 -0.56 19.52
N VAL A 98 9.28 0.01 18.91
CA VAL A 98 9.22 1.42 18.50
C VAL A 98 8.09 2.12 19.26
N ALA A 99 8.33 3.34 19.75
CA ALA A 99 7.27 4.15 20.33
C ALA A 99 6.22 4.53 19.26
N THR A 100 4.93 4.50 19.60
CA THR A 100 3.83 4.74 18.65
C THR A 100 3.97 6.05 17.86
N SER A 101 4.37 7.14 18.53
CA SER A 101 4.62 8.43 17.88
C SER A 101 5.75 8.38 16.86
N THR A 102 6.80 7.59 17.13
CA THR A 102 7.94 7.41 16.23
C THR A 102 7.53 6.60 14.99
N GLY A 103 6.77 5.52 15.19
CA GLY A 103 6.21 4.72 14.09
C GLY A 103 5.29 5.55 13.19
N ALA A 104 4.34 6.27 13.79
CA ALA A 104 3.41 7.14 13.05
C ALA A 104 4.13 8.26 12.28
N ASN A 105 5.12 8.92 12.91
CA ASN A 105 5.92 9.95 12.24
C ASN A 105 6.72 9.39 11.06
N LYS A 106 7.32 8.20 11.22
CA LYS A 106 8.03 7.51 10.13
C LYS A 106 7.07 7.13 9.00
N ALA A 107 5.89 6.61 9.32
CA ALA A 107 4.86 6.26 8.32
C ALA A 107 4.42 7.50 7.52
N ASN A 108 4.19 8.64 8.19
CA ASN A 108 3.86 9.89 7.50
C ASN A 108 5.00 10.40 6.62
N GLN A 109 6.26 10.26 7.07
CA GLN A 109 7.42 10.58 6.24
C GLN A 109 7.48 9.69 4.98
N ILE A 110 7.24 8.39 5.13
CA ILE A 110 7.20 7.43 4.01
C ILE A 110 6.08 7.79 3.04
N LYS A 111 4.86 8.01 3.53
CA LYS A 111 3.71 8.38 2.70
C LYS A 111 3.98 9.65 1.90
N LYS A 112 4.52 10.69 2.54
CA LYS A 112 4.92 11.93 1.85
C LYS A 112 6.01 11.68 0.80
N MET A 113 7.02 10.88 1.12
CA MET A 113 8.15 10.61 0.23
C MET A 113 7.78 9.75 -0.98
N MET A 114 6.77 8.91 -0.83
CA MET A 114 6.32 7.96 -1.84
C MET A 114 5.00 8.37 -2.51
N HIS A 115 4.46 9.53 -2.14
CA HIS A 115 3.17 10.06 -2.60
C HIS A 115 2.03 9.06 -2.38
N ILE A 116 2.05 8.40 -1.21
CA ILE A 116 1.03 7.43 -0.82
C ILE A 116 -0.08 8.15 -0.06
N ASP A 117 -1.29 8.02 -0.57
CA ASP A 117 -2.54 8.42 0.07
C ASP A 117 -3.58 7.30 -0.04
N HIS A 118 -4.81 7.58 0.40
CA HIS A 118 -5.89 6.58 0.36
C HIS A 118 -6.37 6.25 -1.07
N PHE A 119 -6.04 7.09 -2.06
CA PHE A 119 -6.41 6.89 -3.46
C PHE A 119 -5.34 6.13 -4.26
N SER A 120 -4.19 5.86 -3.65
CA SER A 120 -3.07 5.17 -4.27
C SER A 120 -3.35 3.66 -4.33
N HIS A 121 -4.12 3.23 -5.34
CA HIS A 121 -4.62 1.86 -5.46
C HIS A 121 -3.51 0.81 -5.51
N GLU A 122 -2.30 1.17 -5.93
CA GLU A 122 -1.15 0.26 -5.93
C GLU A 122 -0.65 -0.11 -4.53
N TRP A 123 -1.17 0.56 -3.49
CA TRP A 123 -0.90 0.28 -2.07
C TRP A 123 -2.12 -0.28 -1.32
N ILE A 124 -3.14 -0.72 -2.06
CA ILE A 124 -4.28 -1.43 -1.50
C ILE A 124 -4.02 -2.94 -1.60
N LEU A 125 -4.35 -3.68 -0.54
CA LEU A 125 -4.19 -5.12 -0.53
C LEU A 125 -5.06 -5.76 -1.62
N PRO A 126 -4.56 -6.76 -2.38
CA PRO A 126 -5.30 -7.37 -3.47
C PRO A 126 -6.72 -7.83 -3.08
N GLY A 127 -6.89 -8.47 -1.92
CA GLY A 127 -8.19 -8.92 -1.43
C GLY A 127 -9.17 -7.81 -1.00
N LEU A 128 -8.70 -6.56 -0.90
CA LEU A 128 -9.50 -5.39 -0.52
C LEU A 128 -9.78 -4.43 -1.67
N VAL A 129 -9.11 -4.57 -2.83
CA VAL A 129 -9.23 -3.63 -3.96
C VAL A 129 -10.70 -3.40 -4.37
N ASP A 130 -11.47 -4.48 -4.54
CA ASP A 130 -12.86 -4.40 -5.00
C ASP A 130 -13.79 -3.74 -3.98
N LYS A 131 -13.45 -3.91 -2.69
CA LYS A 131 -14.25 -3.43 -1.55
C LYS A 131 -13.83 -2.05 -1.08
N ASN A 132 -12.63 -1.59 -1.44
CA ASN A 132 -12.11 -0.30 -1.02
C ASN A 132 -12.67 0.79 -1.95
N PRO A 133 -13.59 1.65 -1.49
CA PRO A 133 -14.19 2.68 -2.34
C PRO A 133 -13.13 3.62 -2.92
N MET A 134 -12.06 3.87 -2.17
CA MET A 134 -11.01 4.81 -2.57
C MET A 134 -10.17 4.30 -3.74
N ALA A 135 -10.13 2.98 -3.98
CA ALA A 135 -9.47 2.39 -5.15
C ALA A 135 -10.14 2.78 -6.48
N TRP A 136 -11.41 3.19 -6.42
CA TRP A 136 -12.26 3.43 -7.58
C TRP A 136 -12.68 4.89 -7.73
N VAL A 137 -12.41 5.75 -6.74
CA VAL A 137 -12.75 7.17 -6.83
C VAL A 137 -11.76 7.90 -7.74
N ILE A 138 -12.27 8.49 -8.81
CA ILE A 138 -11.50 9.34 -9.73
C ILE A 138 -12.12 10.73 -9.84
N SER A 139 -11.30 11.72 -10.23
CA SER A 139 -11.79 13.08 -10.51
C SER A 139 -12.13 13.24 -11.99
N VAL A 140 -13.39 13.58 -12.28
CA VAL A 140 -13.88 13.92 -13.63
C VAL A 140 -14.50 15.31 -13.57
N ASN A 141 -13.92 16.27 -14.30
CA ASN A 141 -14.35 17.67 -14.30
C ASN A 141 -14.47 18.29 -12.88
N GLY A 142 -13.59 17.90 -11.96
CA GLY A 142 -13.59 18.38 -10.58
C GLY A 142 -14.55 17.66 -9.63
N PHE A 143 -15.30 16.67 -10.10
CA PHE A 143 -16.19 15.84 -9.28
C PHE A 143 -15.56 14.48 -8.99
N ASN A 144 -15.67 14.01 -7.75
CA ASN A 144 -15.26 12.67 -7.36
C ASN A 144 -16.38 11.68 -7.72
N VAL A 145 -16.05 10.72 -8.58
CA VAL A 145 -16.99 9.71 -9.07
C VAL A 145 -16.40 8.32 -8.89
N ASP A 146 -17.25 7.32 -8.68
CA ASP A 146 -16.84 5.92 -8.71
C ASP A 146 -16.63 5.49 -10.16
N ALA A 147 -15.40 5.16 -10.53
CA ALA A 147 -15.05 4.77 -11.89
C ALA A 147 -15.85 3.55 -12.39
N ARG A 148 -16.33 2.69 -11.48
CA ARG A 148 -17.14 1.53 -11.85
C ARG A 148 -18.48 1.94 -12.44
N SER A 149 -19.06 3.06 -12.02
CA SER A 149 -20.33 3.53 -12.60
C SER A 149 -20.16 4.30 -13.91
N LEU A 150 -18.92 4.60 -14.33
CA LEU A 150 -18.67 5.32 -15.58
C LEU A 150 -18.83 4.44 -16.82
N PRO A 151 -19.14 5.02 -17.99
CA PRO A 151 -19.16 4.27 -19.25
C PRO A 151 -17.80 3.64 -19.59
N ARG A 152 -17.81 2.55 -20.37
CA ARG A 152 -16.64 1.70 -20.66
C ARG A 152 -15.42 2.50 -21.19
N ASN A 153 -15.64 3.44 -22.09
CA ASN A 153 -14.57 4.29 -22.64
C ASN A 153 -13.85 5.13 -21.57
N TYR A 154 -14.58 5.60 -20.55
CA TYR A 154 -13.98 6.32 -19.42
C TYR A 154 -13.23 5.38 -18.48
N GLN A 155 -13.72 4.17 -18.27
CA GLN A 155 -13.02 3.14 -17.48
C GLN A 155 -11.69 2.75 -18.15
N GLU A 156 -11.70 2.52 -19.46
CA GLU A 156 -10.50 2.20 -20.25
C GLU A 156 -9.47 3.34 -20.18
N GLU A 157 -9.92 4.59 -20.32
CA GLU A 157 -9.04 5.75 -20.22
C GLU A 157 -8.48 5.94 -18.80
N ALA A 158 -9.30 5.71 -17.77
CA ALA A 158 -8.85 5.74 -16.38
C ALA A 158 -7.81 4.65 -16.11
N PHE A 159 -8.02 3.44 -16.62
CA PHE A 159 -7.05 2.35 -16.50
C PHE A 159 -5.75 2.67 -17.24
N ARG A 160 -5.84 3.19 -18.47
CA ARG A 160 -4.67 3.62 -19.26
C ARG A 160 -3.84 4.68 -18.54
N LYS A 161 -4.49 5.59 -17.81
CA LYS A 161 -3.85 6.62 -16.98
C LYS A 161 -3.36 6.10 -15.62
N GLY A 162 -3.62 4.84 -15.29
CA GLY A 162 -3.28 4.25 -14.00
C GLY A 162 -4.08 4.82 -12.83
N LEU A 163 -5.31 5.31 -13.09
CA LEU A 163 -6.20 5.87 -12.05
C LEU A 163 -7.05 4.81 -11.36
N ILE A 164 -7.23 3.64 -12.01
CA ILE A 164 -7.93 2.48 -11.45
C ILE A 164 -7.07 1.23 -11.60
N PRO A 165 -7.25 0.22 -10.74
CA PRO A 165 -6.39 -0.96 -10.69
C PRO A 165 -6.58 -1.90 -11.90
N TYR A 166 -7.80 -1.97 -12.43
CA TYR A 166 -8.16 -2.73 -13.63
C TYR A 166 -9.49 -2.20 -14.18
N ILE A 167 -9.84 -2.58 -15.41
CA ILE A 167 -11.13 -2.23 -16.01
C ILE A 167 -12.19 -3.17 -15.42
N PRO A 168 -13.21 -2.67 -14.69
CA PRO A 168 -14.19 -3.54 -14.04
C PRO A 168 -15.03 -4.30 -15.08
N ASP A 169 -15.38 -5.54 -14.76
CA ASP A 169 -16.33 -6.35 -15.54
C ASP A 169 -17.77 -5.90 -15.24
N ASN A 170 -18.05 -4.62 -15.49
CA ASN A 170 -19.42 -4.15 -15.49
C ASN A 170 -19.98 -4.45 -16.87
N SER A 171 -20.67 -5.59 -16.98
CA SER A 171 -21.80 -5.72 -17.91
C SER A 171 -22.85 -4.68 -17.49
N ALA A 172 -22.57 -3.40 -17.75
CA ALA A 172 -23.54 -2.36 -17.56
C ALA A 172 -24.65 -2.63 -18.55
N THR A 173 -25.82 -2.99 -18.01
CA THR A 173 -27.11 -2.93 -18.68
C THR A 173 -27.10 -1.74 -19.62
N GLU A 174 -27.27 -2.01 -20.91
CA GLU A 174 -27.65 -1.02 -21.90
C GLU A 174 -28.79 -0.21 -21.30
N ILE A 175 -28.51 1.01 -20.86
CA ILE A 175 -29.55 2.00 -20.71
C ILE A 175 -29.87 2.38 -22.15
N ASN A 176 -30.78 1.62 -22.75
CA ASN A 176 -31.41 1.98 -24.00
C ASN A 176 -32.18 3.28 -23.78
N ASP A 177 -31.74 4.32 -24.50
CA ASP A 177 -32.37 5.61 -24.85
C ASP A 177 -33.16 6.38 -23.78
#